data_AF-A0A4Y2S863-F1
#
_entry.id   AF-A0A4Y2S863-F1
#
_cell.length_a   1.000
_cell.length_b   1.000
_cell.length_c   1.000
_cell.angle_alpha   90.00
_cell.angle_beta   90.00
_cell.angle_gamma   90.00
#
_symmetry.space_group_name_H-M   'P 1'
#
loop_
_entity.id
_entity.type
_entity.pdbx_description
1 polymer ?
#
loop_
_entity_poly.entity_id
_entity_poly.type
_entity_poly.pdbx_seq_one_letter_code
_entity_poly.pdbx_strand_id
1 'polypeptide(L)'
;MLPGTRARELMESYPLTSDNYQKAVSALKDRFGKKELLTEIYVRELLKLIVSNVQSHGKDRLSLSKLFEKIESNLRSLESMGIDQYNSAAWLYPMVESCLSTDILRGLATKPSIQ
;
A
#
# COMPACT_ATOMS: atom_id res chain seq x y z
N MET A 1 16.83 -1.49 11.71
CA MET A 1 15.64 -1.54 12.60
C MET A 1 15.75 -0.46 13.66
N LEU A 2 14.65 0.22 13.98
CA LEU A 2 14.64 1.27 15.00
C LEU A 2 14.94 0.67 16.40
N PRO A 3 15.81 1.31 17.21
CA PRO A 3 16.03 0.96 18.61
C PRO A 3 14.71 0.84 19.40
N GLY A 4 14.60 -0.14 20.31
CA GLY A 4 13.42 -0.32 21.17
C GLY A 4 12.18 -0.88 20.49
N THR A 5 12.29 -1.37 19.25
CA THR A 5 11.17 -2.06 18.58
C THR A 5 11.17 -3.55 18.90
N ARG A 6 9.97 -4.14 18.98
CA ARG A 6 9.79 -5.60 19.17
C ARG A 6 10.51 -6.45 18.12
N ALA A 7 10.65 -5.94 16.90
CA ALA A 7 11.37 -6.61 15.82
C ALA A 7 12.89 -6.60 16.07
N ARG A 8 13.42 -5.51 16.62
CA ARG A 8 14.83 -5.41 17.01
C ARG A 8 15.15 -6.30 18.20
N GLU A 9 14.31 -6.29 19.24
CA GLU A 9 14.46 -7.18 20.40
C GLU A 9 14.50 -8.65 19.97
N LEU A 10 13.64 -9.03 19.00
CA LEU A 10 13.65 -10.39 18.43
C LEU A 10 14.94 -10.69 17.67
N MET A 11 15.53 -9.72 16.97
CA MET A 11 16.82 -9.94 16.29
C MET A 11 17.98 -10.07 17.27
N GLU A 12 17.99 -9.24 18.31
CA GLU A 12 19.03 -9.24 19.34
C GLU A 12 18.99 -10.52 20.20
N SER A 13 17.86 -11.23 20.25
CA SER A 13 17.77 -12.52 20.96
C SER A 13 18.48 -13.69 20.25
N TYR A 14 18.85 -13.54 18.97
CA TYR A 14 19.60 -14.57 18.25
C TYR A 14 21.10 -14.27 18.26
N PRO A 15 21.96 -15.20 18.70
CA PRO A 15 23.40 -15.07 18.54
C PRO A 15 23.81 -14.92 17.07
N LEU A 16 24.82 -14.09 16.80
CA LEU A 16 25.34 -13.75 15.47
C LEU A 16 26.16 -14.91 14.85
N THR A 17 25.48 -16.02 14.54
CA THR A 17 26.06 -17.20 13.88
C THR A 17 25.38 -17.46 12.55
N SER A 18 26.09 -18.10 11.61
CA SER A 18 25.55 -18.49 10.30
C SER A 18 24.23 -19.25 10.42
N ASP A 19 24.17 -20.16 11.38
CA ASP A 19 23.06 -21.09 11.58
C ASP A 19 21.79 -20.39 12.09
N ASN A 20 21.94 -19.22 12.70
CA ASN A 20 20.84 -18.46 13.27
C ASN A 20 20.22 -17.45 12.31
N TYR A 21 20.87 -17.09 11.20
CA TYR A 21 20.31 -16.13 10.25
C TYR A 21 18.97 -16.59 9.68
N GLN A 22 18.87 -17.85 9.26
CA GLN A 22 17.60 -18.37 8.72
C GLN A 22 16.51 -18.49 9.80
N LYS A 23 16.89 -18.82 11.04
CA LYS A 23 15.96 -18.86 12.18
C LYS A 23 15.42 -17.47 12.51
N ALA A 24 16.30 -16.47 12.53
CA ALA A 24 15.93 -15.07 12.74
C ALA A 24 14.98 -14.57 11.64
N VAL A 25 15.29 -14.82 10.37
CA VAL A 25 14.41 -14.45 9.25
C VAL A 25 13.06 -15.15 9.35
N SER A 26 13.03 -16.44 9.70
CA SER A 26 11.78 -17.20 9.86
C SER A 26 10.94 -16.64 11.01
N ALA A 27 11.55 -16.38 12.17
CA ALA A 27 10.86 -15.79 13.32
C ALA A 27 10.29 -14.40 13.02
N LEU A 28 10.97 -13.59 12.19
CA LEU A 28 10.41 -12.32 11.73
C LEU A 28 9.18 -12.52 10.84
N LYS A 29 9.24 -13.47 9.90
CA LYS A 29 8.11 -13.79 9.03
C LYS A 29 6.92 -14.32 9.84
N ASP A 30 7.14 -15.21 10.79
CA ASP A 30 6.08 -15.80 11.61
C ASP A 30 5.42 -14.74 12.50
N ARG A 31 6.22 -13.86 13.10
CA ARG A 31 5.71 -12.87 14.06
C ARG A 31 5.10 -11.64 13.38
N PHE A 32 5.69 -11.18 12.28
CA PHE A 32 5.33 -9.90 11.64
C PHE A 32 4.84 -10.04 10.18
N GLY A 33 5.13 -11.14 9.50
CA GLY A 33 4.74 -11.41 8.11
C GLY A 33 3.29 -11.87 7.95
N LYS A 34 2.36 -11.33 8.75
CA LYS A 34 0.92 -11.65 8.69
C LYS A 34 0.29 -10.96 7.47
N LYS A 35 0.46 -11.58 6.30
CA LYS A 35 0.06 -11.02 4.99
C LYS A 35 -1.40 -10.54 4.96
N GLU A 36 -2.33 -11.31 5.50
CA GLU A 36 -3.77 -10.96 5.53
C GLU A 36 -4.02 -9.66 6.30
N LEU A 37 -3.42 -9.54 7.50
CA LEU A 37 -3.52 -8.33 8.32
C LEU A 37 -2.86 -7.13 7.63
N LEU A 38 -1.69 -7.32 7.03
CA LEU A 38 -1.00 -6.25 6.29
C LEU A 38 -1.81 -5.80 5.08
N THR A 39 -2.43 -6.75 4.37
CA THR A 39 -3.35 -6.46 3.25
C THR A 39 -4.50 -5.58 3.71
N GLU A 40 -5.14 -5.93 4.83
CA GLU A 40 -6.21 -5.12 5.40
C GLU A 40 -5.74 -3.69 5.74
N ILE A 41 -4.56 -3.55 6.34
CA ILE A 41 -3.98 -2.24 6.67
C ILE A 41 -3.79 -1.40 5.41
N TYR A 42 -3.18 -1.95 4.35
CA TYR A 42 -2.97 -1.21 3.10
C TYR A 42 -4.29 -0.86 2.40
N VAL A 43 -5.28 -1.76 2.39
CA VAL A 43 -6.63 -1.43 1.88
C VAL A 43 -7.24 -0.27 2.67
N ARG A 44 -7.14 -0.27 4.00
CA ARG A 44 -7.62 0.83 4.85
C ARG A 44 -6.84 2.13 4.61
N GLU A 45 -5.54 2.08 4.35
CA GLU A 45 -4.75 3.25 3.99
C GLU A 45 -5.19 3.86 2.65
N LEU A 46 -5.46 3.01 1.65
CA LEU A 46 -5.99 3.44 0.36
C LEU A 46 -7.39 4.07 0.51
N LEU A 47 -8.27 3.46 1.32
CA LEU A 47 -9.58 4.05 1.65
C LEU A 47 -9.43 5.41 2.35
N LYS A 48 -8.51 5.53 3.30
CA LYS A 48 -8.24 6.80 3.99
C LYS A 48 -7.74 7.86 3.02
N LEU A 49 -6.89 7.49 2.04
CA LEU A 49 -6.45 8.39 0.98
C LEU A 49 -7.62 8.89 0.14
N ILE A 50 -8.54 8.00 -0.27
CA ILE A 50 -9.76 8.34 -1.03
C ILE A 50 -10.58 9.37 -0.24
N VAL A 51 -10.96 9.03 1.00
CA VAL A 51 -11.81 9.87 1.84
C VAL A 51 -11.16 11.23 2.08
N SER A 52 -9.86 11.24 2.42
CA SER A 52 -9.11 12.47 2.59
C SER A 52 -9.16 13.33 1.33
N ASN A 53 -8.88 12.76 0.15
CA ASN A 53 -8.84 13.54 -1.07
C ASN A 53 -10.21 14.05 -1.53
N VAL A 54 -11.29 13.29 -1.27
CA VAL A 54 -12.67 13.70 -1.56
C VAL A 54 -13.11 14.85 -0.64
N GLN A 55 -12.75 14.81 0.63
CA GLN A 55 -13.12 15.82 1.62
C GLN A 55 -12.24 17.08 1.57
N SER A 56 -11.02 16.99 1.04
CA SER A 56 -10.13 18.14 0.94
C SER A 56 -10.57 19.14 -0.14
N HIS A 57 -10.51 20.42 0.20
CA HIS A 57 -10.84 21.53 -0.70
C HIS A 57 -9.66 22.51 -0.83
N GLY A 58 -9.57 23.19 -1.98
CA GLY A 58 -8.58 24.23 -2.21
C GLY A 58 -7.14 23.76 -1.97
N LYS A 59 -6.43 24.42 -1.04
CA LYS A 59 -5.02 24.18 -0.73
C LYS A 59 -4.75 22.89 0.05
N ASP A 60 -5.76 22.31 0.68
CA ASP A 60 -5.63 21.06 1.45
C ASP A 60 -5.68 19.82 0.56
N ARG A 61 -6.13 19.99 -0.69
CA ARG A 61 -6.21 18.90 -1.67
C ARG A 61 -4.81 18.55 -2.18
N LEU A 62 -4.54 17.25 -2.27
CA LEU A 62 -3.29 16.76 -2.84
C LEU A 62 -3.17 17.19 -4.30
N SER A 63 -1.97 17.63 -4.70
CA SER A 63 -1.65 17.77 -6.11
C SER A 63 -1.71 16.41 -6.80
N LEU A 64 -2.02 16.40 -8.10
CA LEU A 64 -2.18 15.16 -8.86
C LEU A 64 -0.93 14.27 -8.81
N SER A 65 0.27 14.87 -8.86
CA SER A 65 1.54 14.12 -8.71
C SER A 65 1.64 13.39 -7.37
N LYS A 66 1.36 14.10 -6.27
CA LYS A 66 1.42 13.52 -4.92
C LYS A 66 0.36 12.45 -4.70
N LEU A 67 -0.83 12.65 -5.28
CA LEU A 67 -1.89 11.65 -5.24
C LEU A 67 -1.48 10.39 -5.99
N PHE A 68 -0.94 10.53 -7.21
CA PHE A 68 -0.45 9.41 -8.01
C PHE A 68 0.66 8.63 -7.28
N GLU A 69 1.69 9.31 -6.76
CA GLU A 69 2.77 8.69 -5.99
C GLU A 69 2.24 7.88 -4.79
N LYS A 70 1.25 8.43 -4.07
CA LYS A 70 0.64 7.75 -2.92
C LYS A 70 -0.17 6.52 -3.32
N ILE A 71 -0.96 6.61 -4.39
CA ILE A 71 -1.72 5.46 -4.93
C ILE A 71 -0.74 4.38 -5.38
N GLU A 72 0.26 4.74 -6.19
CA GLU A 72 1.25 3.80 -6.72
C GLU A 72 2.03 3.09 -5.61
N SER A 73 2.43 3.81 -4.56
CA SER A 73 3.09 3.23 -3.38
C SER A 73 2.20 2.23 -2.64
N ASN A 74 0.91 2.54 -2.49
CA ASN A 74 -0.07 1.62 -1.89
C ASN A 74 -0.29 0.38 -2.77
N LEU A 75 -0.43 0.56 -4.08
CA LEU A 75 -0.59 -0.55 -5.03
C LEU A 75 0.62 -1.49 -5.02
N ARG A 76 1.86 -0.97 -5.02
CA ARG A 76 3.07 -1.80 -4.88
C ARG A 76 3.10 -2.61 -3.58
N SER A 77 2.58 -2.03 -2.50
CA SER A 77 2.49 -2.70 -1.20
C SER A 77 1.47 -3.84 -1.22
N LEU A 78 0.30 -3.61 -1.84
CA LEU A 78 -0.74 -4.62 -2.04
C LEU A 78 -0.27 -5.75 -2.97
N GLU A 79 0.42 -5.42 -4.06
CA GLU A 79 1.01 -6.41 -4.98
C GLU A 79 2.01 -7.31 -4.25
N SER A 80 2.85 -6.74 -3.38
CA SER A 80 3.79 -7.50 -2.54
C SER A 80 3.09 -8.46 -1.57
N MET A 81 1.83 -8.22 -1.23
CA MET A 81 1.01 -9.12 -0.42
C MET A 81 0.29 -10.20 -1.24
N GLY A 82 0.35 -10.14 -2.57
CA GLY A 82 -0.31 -11.07 -3.49
C GLY A 82 -1.64 -10.57 -4.06
N ILE A 83 -1.97 -9.28 -3.86
CA ILE A 83 -3.10 -8.64 -4.53
C ILE A 83 -2.65 -8.23 -5.93
N ASP A 84 -2.95 -9.07 -6.92
CA ASP A 84 -2.70 -8.73 -8.32
C ASP A 84 -3.91 -8.06 -8.98
N GLN A 85 -3.63 -7.32 -10.05
CA GLN A 85 -4.63 -6.60 -10.82
C GLN A 85 -5.67 -7.51 -11.49
N TYR A 86 -5.36 -8.78 -11.77
CA TYR A 86 -6.28 -9.68 -12.48
C TYR A 86 -7.37 -10.22 -11.56
N ASN A 87 -6.98 -10.62 -10.36
CA ASN A 87 -7.86 -11.19 -9.35
C ASN A 87 -8.62 -10.11 -8.57
N SER A 88 -8.10 -8.88 -8.53
CA SER A 88 -8.64 -7.79 -7.71
C SER A 88 -9.17 -6.59 -8.50
N ALA A 89 -9.11 -6.59 -9.83
CA ALA A 89 -9.61 -5.49 -10.69
C ALA A 89 -11.02 -5.03 -10.31
N ALA A 90 -11.92 -5.97 -10.02
CA ALA A 90 -13.34 -5.70 -9.75
C ALA A 90 -13.58 -4.72 -8.61
N TRP A 91 -12.73 -4.72 -7.58
CA TRP A 91 -12.85 -3.78 -6.44
C TRP A 91 -11.74 -2.72 -6.44
N LEU A 92 -10.56 -3.03 -7.00
CA LEU A 92 -9.41 -2.14 -6.99
C LEU A 92 -9.58 -0.96 -7.97
N TYR A 93 -10.14 -1.20 -9.18
CA TYR A 93 -10.37 -0.11 -10.13
C TYR A 93 -11.35 0.94 -9.61
N PRO A 94 -12.54 0.59 -9.08
CA PRO A 94 -13.44 1.57 -8.48
C PRO A 94 -12.79 2.37 -7.34
N MET A 95 -11.91 1.75 -6.54
CA MET A 95 -11.19 2.43 -5.47
C MET A 95 -10.19 3.46 -6.00
N VAL A 96 -9.40 3.09 -7.01
CA VAL A 96 -8.43 4.01 -7.62
C VAL A 96 -9.13 5.14 -8.36
N GLU A 97 -10.22 4.86 -9.08
CA GLU A 97 -11.03 5.89 -9.73
C GLU A 97 -11.62 6.87 -8.72
N SER A 98 -12.07 6.37 -7.56
CA SER A 98 -12.60 7.19 -6.47
C SER A 98 -11.56 8.13 -5.86
N CYS A 99 -10.26 7.87 -6.03
CA CYS A 99 -9.22 8.83 -5.65
C CYS A 99 -9.23 10.07 -6.53
N LEU A 100 -9.69 10.00 -7.78
CA LEU A 100 -9.57 11.07 -8.77
C LEU A 100 -10.76 12.03 -8.67
N SER A 101 -10.57 13.32 -9.01
CA SER A 101 -11.73 14.20 -9.21
C SER A 101 -12.53 13.78 -10.44
N THR A 102 -13.82 14.06 -10.41
CA THR A 102 -14.72 13.94 -11.57
C THR A 102 -14.17 14.64 -12.81
N ASP A 103 -13.47 15.77 -12.65
CA ASP A 103 -12.90 16.52 -13.77
C ASP A 103 -11.73 15.78 -14.44
N ILE A 104 -10.91 15.07 -13.65
CA ILE A 104 -9.83 14.23 -14.17
C ILE A 104 -10.42 13.02 -14.88
N LEU A 105 -11.40 12.36 -14.26
CA LEU A 105 -12.09 11.21 -14.87
C LEU A 105 -12.75 11.58 -16.20
N ARG A 106 -13.40 12.75 -16.28
CA ARG A 106 -13.97 13.27 -17.53
C ARG A 106 -12.89 13.54 -18.58
N GLY A 107 -11.76 14.13 -18.20
CA GLY A 107 -10.64 14.36 -19.11
C GLY A 107 -9.95 13.08 -19.62
N LEU A 108 -10.04 11.99 -18.87
CA LEU A 108 -9.55 10.67 -19.29
C LEU A 108 -10.56 9.95 -20.19
N ALA A 109 -11.85 10.00 -19.87
CA ALA A 109 -12.92 9.39 -20.66
C ALA A 109 -13.09 10.04 -22.05
N THR A 110 -12.69 11.30 -22.21
CA THR A 110 -12.71 12.00 -23.51
C THR A 110 -11.50 11.71 -24.39
N LYS A 111 -10.48 10.99 -23.89
CA LYS A 111 -9.40 10.47 -24.72
C LYS A 111 -9.75 9.05 -25.15
N PRO A 112 -10.13 8.82 -26.43
CA PRO A 112 -10.34 7.47 -26.91
C PRO A 112 -9.03 6.69 -26.77
N SER A 113 -9.13 5.45 -26.32
CA SER A 113 -8.05 4.47 -26.37
C SER A 113 -7.41 4.51 -27.76
N ILE A 114 -6.16 4.94 -27.83
CA ILE A 114 -5.38 4.94 -29.06
C ILE A 114 -5.25 3.47 -29.46
N GLN A 115 -5.88 3.10 -30.59
CA GLN A 115 -5.67 1.84 -31.31
C GLN A 115 -4.23 1.71 -31.79
#